data_AF-A0A916A7H5-F1
#
_entry.id   AF-A0A916A7H5-F1
#
_cell.length_a   1.000
_cell.length_b   1.000
_cell.length_c   1.000
_cell.angle_alpha   90.00
_cell.angle_beta   90.00
_cell.angle_gamma   90.00
#
_symmetry.space_group_name_H-M   'P 1'
#
loop_
_entity.id
_entity.type
_entity.pdbx_description
1 polymer ?
#
loop_
_entity_poly.entity_id
_entity_poly.type
_entity_poly.pdbx_seq_one_letter_code
_entity_poly.pdbx_strand_id
1 'polypeptide(L)'
;MSQPTIAELLAQKAALEKQIADAQRNERADAVAKVRALMAEYGLTLADIGSKAAPAPKAAGKKVAAKYRNPASGDTWSGRGLQPKWLKSALAGGRSLADFAV
;
A
#
# COMPACT_ATOMS: atom_id res chain seq x y z
N MET A 1 -41.42 -38.43 -20.08
CA MET A 1 -40.15 -37.80 -20.51
C MET A 1 -39.03 -38.61 -19.88
N SER A 2 -38.15 -39.20 -20.69
CA SER A 2 -37.00 -39.95 -20.18
C SER A 2 -36.00 -39.00 -19.55
N GLN A 3 -35.42 -39.38 -18.41
CA GLN A 3 -34.34 -38.63 -17.77
C GLN A 3 -33.08 -38.73 -18.63
N PRO A 4 -32.35 -37.62 -18.85
CA PRO A 4 -31.11 -37.64 -19.60
C PRO A 4 -30.07 -38.52 -18.89
N THR A 5 -29.27 -39.24 -19.68
CA THR A 5 -28.18 -40.05 -19.14
C THR A 5 -27.06 -39.18 -18.59
N ILE A 6 -26.21 -39.74 -17.73
CA ILE A 6 -25.04 -39.03 -17.17
C ILE A 6 -24.14 -38.50 -18.29
N ALA A 7 -23.96 -39.26 -19.38
CA ALA A 7 -23.18 -38.83 -20.54
C ALA A 7 -23.78 -37.58 -21.23
N GLU A 8 -25.11 -37.56 -21.40
CA GLU A 8 -25.81 -36.40 -21.97
C GLU A 8 -25.76 -35.17 -21.06
N LEU A 9 -25.84 -35.36 -19.73
CA LEU A 9 -25.68 -34.28 -18.75
C LEU A 9 -24.27 -33.68 -18.78
N LEU A 10 -23.23 -34.52 -18.92
CA LEU A 10 -21.85 -34.06 -19.05
C LEU A 10 -21.61 -33.29 -20.35
N ALA A 11 -22.16 -33.77 -21.47
CA ALA A 11 -22.08 -33.07 -22.76
C ALA A 11 -22.78 -31.69 -22.70
N GLN A 12 -23.95 -31.61 -22.06
CA GLN A 12 -24.66 -30.35 -21.84
C GLN A 12 -23.86 -29.38 -20.97
N LYS A 13 -23.23 -29.87 -19.89
CA LYS A 13 -22.36 -29.04 -19.04
C LYS A 13 -21.20 -28.45 -19.85
N ALA A 14 -20.51 -29.26 -20.65
CA ALA A 14 -19.39 -28.80 -21.46
C ALA A 14 -19.82 -27.74 -22.50
N ALA A 15 -21.00 -27.93 -23.12
CA ALA A 15 -21.57 -26.96 -24.05
C ALA A 15 -21.91 -25.63 -23.36
N LEU A 16 -22.52 -25.69 -22.17
CA LEU A 16 -22.84 -24.49 -21.38
C LEU A 16 -21.58 -23.77 -20.90
N GLU A 17 -20.56 -24.48 -20.44
CA GLU A 17 -19.29 -23.87 -20.05
C GLU A 17 -18.61 -23.14 -21.22
N LYS A 18 -18.66 -23.72 -22.42
CA LYS A 18 -18.18 -23.06 -23.63
C LYS A 18 -18.96 -21.77 -23.92
N GLN A 19 -20.29 -21.83 -23.87
CA GLN A 19 -21.14 -20.65 -24.09
C GLN A 19 -20.88 -19.55 -23.05
N ILE A 20 -20.68 -19.91 -21.78
CA ILE A 20 -20.33 -18.97 -20.72
C ILE A 20 -18.98 -18.31 -21.02
N ALA A 21 -17.98 -19.08 -21.43
CA ALA A 21 -16.66 -18.54 -21.75
C ALA A 21 -16.72 -17.57 -22.95
N ASP A 22 -17.47 -17.92 -24.00
CA ASP A 22 -17.68 -17.07 -25.18
C ASP A 22 -18.44 -15.78 -24.81
N ALA A 23 -19.51 -15.88 -24.00
CA ALA A 23 -20.26 -14.72 -23.51
C ALA A 23 -19.36 -13.79 -22.70
N GLN A 24 -18.62 -14.33 -21.72
CA GLN A 24 -17.69 -13.55 -20.91
C GLN A 24 -16.58 -12.89 -21.74
N ARG A 25 -16.10 -13.55 -22.81
CA ARG A 25 -15.11 -12.95 -23.72
C ARG A 25 -15.68 -11.75 -24.44
N ASN A 26 -16.92 -11.84 -24.92
CA ASN A 26 -17.61 -10.75 -25.60
C ASN A 26 -17.91 -9.59 -24.65
N GLU A 27 -18.41 -9.87 -23.45
CA GLU A 27 -18.64 -8.86 -22.41
C GLU A 27 -17.35 -8.15 -22.00
N ARG A 28 -16.24 -8.89 -21.84
CA ARG A 28 -14.93 -8.29 -21.56
C ARG A 28 -14.45 -7.40 -22.71
N ALA A 29 -14.65 -7.81 -23.96
CA ALA A 29 -14.27 -7.02 -25.11
C ALA A 29 -15.08 -5.70 -25.17
N ASP A 30 -16.38 -5.75 -24.93
CA ASP A 30 -17.25 -4.57 -24.85
C ASP A 30 -16.84 -3.63 -23.70
N ALA A 31 -16.56 -4.18 -22.52
CA ALA A 31 -16.07 -3.40 -21.38
C ALA A 31 -14.74 -2.71 -21.70
N VAL A 32 -13.79 -3.40 -22.34
CA VAL A 32 -12.51 -2.81 -22.77
C VAL A 32 -12.73 -1.71 -23.80
N ALA A 33 -13.65 -1.89 -24.76
CA ALA A 33 -13.99 -0.87 -25.74
C ALA A 33 -14.55 0.40 -25.08
N LYS A 34 -15.47 0.24 -24.11
CA LYS A 34 -16.01 1.35 -23.32
C LYS A 34 -14.94 2.10 -22.53
N VAL A 35 -14.05 1.37 -21.85
CA VAL A 35 -12.92 1.97 -21.12
C VAL A 35 -12.01 2.74 -22.08
N ARG A 36 -11.73 2.20 -23.27
CA ARG A 36 -10.93 2.89 -24.29
C ARG A 36 -11.61 4.15 -24.82
N ALA A 37 -12.92 4.12 -25.05
CA ALA A 37 -13.68 5.29 -25.47
C ALA A 37 -13.64 6.39 -24.40
N LEU A 38 -13.87 6.03 -23.14
CA LEU A 38 -13.75 6.97 -22.01
C LEU A 38 -12.33 7.53 -21.89
N MET A 39 -11.29 6.69 -22.02
CA MET A 39 -9.92 7.18 -22.02
C MET A 39 -9.67 8.21 -23.13
N ALA A 40 -10.17 7.97 -24.35
CA ALA A 40 -10.02 8.90 -25.46
C ALA A 40 -10.80 10.21 -25.25
N GLU A 41 -12.03 10.14 -24.71
CA GLU A 41 -12.89 11.31 -24.44
C GLU A 41 -12.24 12.27 -23.43
N TYR A 42 -11.64 11.74 -22.38
CA TYR A 42 -11.02 12.54 -21.31
C TYR A 42 -9.51 12.72 -21.47
N GLY A 43 -8.93 12.24 -22.58
CA GLY A 43 -7.49 12.30 -22.81
C GLY A 43 -6.65 11.54 -21.77
N LEU A 44 -7.21 10.49 -21.18
CA LEU A 44 -6.57 9.68 -20.13
C LEU A 44 -5.67 8.62 -20.76
N THR A 45 -4.56 8.34 -20.08
CA THR A 45 -3.64 7.26 -20.39
C THR A 45 -3.75 6.14 -19.36
N LEU A 46 -3.14 4.99 -19.65
CA LEU A 46 -3.03 3.89 -18.68
C LEU A 46 -2.32 4.33 -17.39
N ALA A 47 -1.45 5.34 -17.43
CA ALA A 47 -0.79 5.88 -16.25
C ALA A 47 -1.77 6.64 -15.32
N ASP A 48 -2.78 7.32 -15.89
CA ASP A 48 -3.79 8.07 -15.13
C ASP A 48 -4.74 7.13 -14.36
N ILE A 49 -5.00 5.95 -14.91
CA ILE A 49 -5.77 4.88 -14.25
C ILE A 49 -4.88 4.08 -13.31
N GLY A 50 -3.64 3.86 -13.73
CA GLY A 50 -2.66 2.97 -13.11
C GLY A 50 -1.73 3.64 -12.11
N SER A 51 -2.19 4.57 -11.27
CA SER A 51 -1.67 4.80 -9.90
C SER A 51 -2.20 6.08 -9.27
N LYS A 52 -3.14 5.91 -8.34
CA LYS A 52 -3.11 6.67 -7.08
C LYS A 52 -3.19 5.69 -5.92
N ALA A 53 -2.23 4.77 -5.85
CA ALA A 53 -1.88 4.22 -4.55
C ALA A 53 -1.46 5.43 -3.70
N ALA A 54 -2.23 5.70 -2.64
CA ALA A 54 -1.85 6.70 -1.66
C ALA A 54 -0.36 6.48 -1.30
N PRO A 55 0.46 7.54 -1.16
CA PRO A 55 1.85 7.37 -0.77
C PRO A 55 1.89 6.50 0.48
N ALA A 56 2.53 5.34 0.38
CA ALA A 56 2.67 4.42 1.50
C ALA A 56 3.20 5.23 2.70
N PRO A 57 2.60 5.10 3.90
CA PRO A 57 3.10 5.81 5.06
C PRO A 57 4.57 5.41 5.22
N LYS A 58 5.48 6.39 5.13
CA LYS A 58 6.91 6.23 5.39
C LYS A 58 7.02 5.39 6.65
N ALA A 59 7.55 4.17 6.53
CA ALA A 59 7.73 3.28 7.66
C ALA A 59 8.40 4.08 8.77
N ALA A 60 7.67 4.31 9.87
CA ALA A 60 8.23 4.94 11.05
C ALA A 60 9.41 4.07 11.46
N GLY A 61 10.64 4.56 11.20
CA GLY A 61 11.86 3.82 11.47
C GLY A 61 11.80 3.27 12.90
N LYS A 62 12.27 2.03 13.08
CA LYS A 62 12.35 1.32 14.35
C LYS A 62 12.73 2.32 15.46
N LYS A 63 11.82 2.58 16.41
CA LYS A 63 12.07 3.51 17.53
C LYS A 63 13.32 3.03 18.25
N VAL A 64 14.42 3.76 18.08
CA VAL A 64 15.69 3.44 18.73
C VAL A 64 15.56 3.86 20.20
N ALA A 65 15.98 3.00 21.12
CA ALA A 65 15.96 3.30 22.55
C ALA A 65 16.65 4.64 22.83
N ALA A 66 16.04 5.44 23.70
CA ALA A 66 16.62 6.66 24.22
C ALA A 66 17.89 6.32 25.01
N LYS A 67 19.01 6.98 24.70
CA LYS A 67 20.29 6.82 25.41
C LYS A 67 20.55 7.96 26.39
N TYR A 68 19.90 9.10 26.17
CA TYR A 68 20.02 10.28 27.01
C TYR A 68 18.63 10.85 27.34
N ARG A 69 18.45 11.39 28.54
CA ARG A 69 17.22 12.02 29.02
C ARG A 69 17.50 13.31 29.76
N ASN A 70 16.67 14.31 29.50
CA ASN A 70 16.66 15.55 30.24
C ASN A 70 15.91 15.37 31.58
N PRO A 71 16.54 15.57 32.75
CA PRO A 71 15.87 15.47 34.05
C PRO A 71 14.85 16.60 34.29
N ALA A 72 14.98 17.75 33.61
CA ALA A 72 14.09 18.89 33.81
C ALA A 72 12.81 18.83 32.98
N SER A 73 12.88 18.38 31.71
CA SER A 73 11.72 18.32 30.80
C SER A 73 11.24 16.90 30.51
N GLY A 74 12.05 15.87 30.81
CA GLY A 74 11.76 14.48 30.47
C GLY A 74 12.04 14.11 29.01
N ASP A 75 12.49 15.05 28.18
CA ASP A 75 12.85 14.82 26.78
C ASP A 75 13.95 13.77 26.64
N THR A 76 13.89 12.96 25.58
CA THR A 76 14.86 11.88 25.36
C THR A 76 15.53 11.97 23.99
N TRP A 77 16.76 11.45 23.91
CA TRP A 77 17.52 11.38 22.68
C TRP A 77 18.26 10.04 22.57
N SER A 78 18.14 9.39 21.40
CA SER A 78 18.74 8.08 21.15
C SER A 78 20.23 8.13 20.82
N GLY A 79 20.84 9.32 20.79
CA GLY A 79 22.21 9.54 20.33
C GLY A 79 22.39 9.43 18.82
N ARG A 80 21.29 9.23 18.06
CA ARG A 80 21.29 9.22 16.59
C ARG A 80 20.56 10.47 16.07
N GLY A 81 21.10 11.06 15.00
CA GLY A 81 20.51 12.24 14.35
C GLY A 81 20.86 13.56 15.04
N LEU A 82 20.08 14.61 14.74
CA LEU A 82 20.33 15.96 15.25
C LEU A 82 20.22 16.01 16.77
N GLN A 83 21.24 16.56 17.42
CA GLN A 83 21.25 16.74 18.87
C GLN A 83 20.17 17.75 19.30
N PRO A 84 19.36 17.45 20.34
CA PRO A 84 18.31 18.35 20.78
C PRO A 84 18.87 19.61 21.44
N LYS A 85 18.10 20.70 21.36
CA LYS A 85 18.50 22.03 21.86
C LYS A 85 18.87 22.01 23.34
N TRP A 86 18.12 21.28 24.18
CA TRP A 86 18.40 21.19 25.62
C TRP A 86 19.79 20.61 25.90
N LEU A 87 20.19 19.58 25.15
CA LEU A 87 21.49 18.94 25.33
C LEU A 87 22.60 19.85 24.82
N LYS A 88 22.39 20.54 23.69
CA LYS A 88 23.35 21.51 23.16
C LYS A 88 23.58 22.68 24.14
N SER A 89 22.51 23.21 24.73
CA SER A 89 22.61 24.25 25.74
C SER A 89 23.27 23.78 27.03
N ALA A 90 23.00 22.54 27.46
CA ALA A 90 23.63 21.96 28.65
C ALA A 90 25.15 21.77 28.46
N LEU A 91 25.58 21.27 27.30
CA LEU A 91 27.00 21.13 26.96
C LEU A 91 27.70 22.49 26.86
N ALA A 92 27.03 23.49 26.27
CA ALA A 92 27.56 24.86 26.21
C ALA A 92 27.68 25.51 27.60
N GLY A 93 26.80 25.13 28.54
CA GLY A 93 26.86 25.53 29.95
C GLY A 93 27.89 24.74 30.79
N GLY A 94 28.76 23.93 30.16
CA GLY A 94 29.83 23.20 30.83
C GLY A 94 29.43 21.85 31.45
N ARG A 95 28.20 21.38 31.23
CA ARG A 95 27.78 20.03 31.65
C ARG A 95 28.28 18.98 30.66
N SER A 96 28.40 17.73 31.10
CA SER A 96 28.83 16.64 30.24
C SER A 96 27.64 15.87 29.67
N LEU A 97 27.86 15.19 28.54
CA LEU A 97 26.84 14.33 27.93
C LEU A 97 26.49 13.12 28.84
N ALA A 98 27.43 12.70 29.68
CA ALA A 98 27.27 11.58 30.61
C ALA A 98 26.25 11.88 31.71
N ASP A 99 26.10 13.14 32.12
CA ASP A 99 25.13 13.57 33.14
C ASP A 99 23.66 13.33 32.73
N PHE A 100 23.43 13.10 31.44
CA PHE A 100 22.10 12.88 30.87
C PHE A 100 21.90 11.44 30.41
N ALA A 101 22.86 10.54 30.59
CA ALA A 101 22.70 9.15 30.16
C ALA A 101 21.62 8.41 30.98
N VAL A 102 20.80 7.59 30.31
CA VAL A 102 19.82 6.69 30.95
C VAL A 102 20.23 5.24 30.86
#